data_AF-A0ABD7HKG1-F1
#
_entry.id   AF-A0ABD7HKG1-F1
#
_cell.length_a   1.000
_cell.length_b   1.000
_cell.length_c   1.000
_cell.angle_alpha   90.00
_cell.angle_beta   90.00
_cell.angle_gamma   90.00
#
_symmetry.space_group_name_H-M   'P 1'
#
loop_
_entity.id
_entity.type
_entity.pdbx_description
1 polymer ?
#
loop_
_entity_poly.entity_id
_entity_poly.type
_entity_poly.pdbx_seq_one_letter_code
_entity_poly.pdbx_strand_id
1 'polypeptide(L)'
;MSNIKITVDGKVLMDTDPGKWRSTPPDIPDLKRQSGGQGWGLAVMVTLAQAGTLAELGQPIGDTTMTITTRANGWTLDVEQDGSEPSVAPVKVAPAPKAPPAHAEAEPDTAHAEARP
;
A
#
# COMPACT_ATOMS: atom_id res chain seq x y z
N MET A 1 24.98 2.78 8.36
CA MET A 1 23.81 2.20 9.03
C MET A 1 22.60 2.93 8.52
N SER A 2 21.45 2.26 8.42
CA SER A 2 20.19 2.86 7.98
C SER A 2 19.32 3.19 9.19
N ASN A 3 18.50 4.23 9.08
CA ASN A 3 17.56 4.65 10.10
C ASN A 3 16.19 4.95 9.48
N ILE A 4 15.14 4.48 10.13
CA ILE A 4 13.77 4.82 9.80
C ILE A 4 13.19 5.60 10.96
N LYS A 5 12.87 6.85 10.69
CA LYS A 5 12.22 7.76 11.62
C LYS A 5 10.82 8.07 11.12
N ILE A 6 9.83 7.93 12.00
CA ILE A 6 8.44 8.22 11.73
C ILE A 6 7.95 9.20 12.78
N THR A 7 7.40 10.32 12.34
CA THR A 7 6.78 11.32 13.20
C THR A 7 5.31 11.52 12.83
N VAL A 8 4.47 11.70 13.83
CA VAL A 8 3.05 12.02 13.70
C VAL A 8 2.77 13.25 14.54
N ASP A 9 2.31 14.34 13.91
CA ASP A 9 2.04 15.62 14.56
C ASP A 9 3.21 16.14 15.39
N GLY A 10 4.43 15.97 14.85
CA GLY A 10 5.68 16.37 15.50
C GLY A 10 6.15 15.44 16.62
N LYS A 11 5.41 14.37 16.94
CA LYS A 11 5.82 13.35 17.93
C LYS A 11 6.48 12.19 17.23
N VAL A 12 7.60 11.71 17.75
CA VAL A 12 8.26 10.50 17.26
C VAL A 12 7.38 9.30 17.59
N LEU A 13 6.85 8.67 16.55
CA LEU A 13 6.15 7.40 16.63
C LEU A 13 7.14 6.24 16.67
N MET A 14 8.19 6.33 15.85
CA MET A 14 9.23 5.31 15.74
C MET A 14 10.54 5.95 15.29
N ASP A 15 11.66 5.47 15.83
CA ASP A 15 13.01 5.80 15.39
C ASP A 15 13.86 4.55 15.58
N THR A 16 14.17 3.85 14.50
CA THR A 16 14.74 2.50 14.58
C THR A 16 15.70 2.20 13.44
N ASP A 17 16.63 1.28 13.71
CA ASP A 17 17.54 0.73 12.72
C ASP A 17 16.93 -0.58 12.18
N PRO A 18 16.49 -0.61 10.90
CA PRO A 18 15.93 -1.81 10.30
C PRO A 18 16.91 -2.98 10.20
N GLY A 19 18.23 -2.74 10.29
CA GLY A 19 19.22 -3.81 10.43
C GLY A 19 19.05 -4.66 11.69
N LYS A 20 18.34 -4.15 12.71
CA LYS A 20 18.05 -4.87 13.96
C LYS A 20 16.72 -5.63 13.93
N TRP A 21 15.90 -5.50 12.89
CA TRP A 21 14.54 -6.05 12.89
C TRP A 21 14.46 -7.57 12.92
N ARG A 22 15.51 -8.28 12.48
CA ARG A 22 15.63 -9.73 12.69
C ARG A 22 15.59 -10.13 14.16
N SER A 23 16.10 -9.29 15.05
CA SER A 23 16.15 -9.54 16.50
C SER A 23 15.13 -8.71 17.27
N THR A 24 14.71 -7.56 16.72
CA THR A 24 13.78 -6.64 17.37
C THR A 24 12.88 -6.02 16.31
N PRO A 25 11.83 -6.73 15.86
CA PRO A 25 10.90 -6.22 14.87
C PRO A 25 10.06 -5.06 15.44
N PRO A 26 9.49 -4.19 14.57
CA PRO A 26 8.54 -3.17 15.00
C PRO A 26 7.29 -3.77 15.67
N ASP A 27 6.79 -3.12 16.72
CA ASP A 27 5.56 -3.53 17.41
C ASP A 27 4.33 -3.14 16.58
N ILE A 28 3.95 -4.02 15.65
CA ILE A 28 2.81 -3.83 14.77
C ILE A 28 1.47 -3.66 15.52
N PRO A 29 1.15 -4.49 16.54
CA PRO A 29 -0.03 -4.26 17.37
C PRO A 29 -0.08 -2.87 17.98
N ASP A 30 1.05 -2.37 18.50
CA ASP A 30 1.11 -1.06 19.11
C ASP A 30 0.90 0.07 18.08
N LEU A 31 1.56 -0.02 16.92
CA LEU A 31 1.36 0.94 15.82
C LEU A 31 -0.09 0.99 15.34
N LYS A 32 -0.79 -0.16 15.30
CA LYS A 32 -2.23 -0.20 15.00
C LYS A 32 -3.07 0.50 16.07
N ARG A 33 -2.74 0.33 17.35
CA ARG A 33 -3.42 1.05 18.44
C ARG A 33 -3.18 2.55 18.35
N GLN A 34 -1.94 2.96 18.13
CA GLN A 34 -1.56 4.38 18.02
C GLN A 34 -2.22 5.07 16.82
N SER A 35 -2.39 4.35 15.71
CA SER A 35 -3.10 4.87 14.53
C SER A 35 -4.61 4.82 14.62
N GLY A 36 -5.20 4.06 15.55
CA GLY A 36 -6.65 3.92 15.67
C GLY A 36 -7.34 3.42 14.40
N GLY A 37 -6.60 2.77 13.49
CA GLY A 37 -7.11 2.35 12.17
C GLY A 37 -7.21 3.48 11.13
N GLN A 38 -6.66 4.67 11.41
CA GLN A 38 -6.63 5.77 10.45
C GLN A 38 -5.76 5.46 9.24
N GLY A 39 -6.08 6.09 8.09
CA GLY A 39 -5.39 5.84 6.82
C GLY A 39 -3.88 6.09 6.84
N TRP A 40 -3.39 7.02 7.67
CA TRP A 40 -1.94 7.23 7.82
C TRP A 40 -1.23 6.03 8.48
N GLY A 41 -1.94 5.26 9.32
CA GLY A 41 -1.40 4.04 9.93
C GLY A 41 -1.06 2.98 8.88
N LEU A 42 -1.86 2.88 7.81
CA LEU A 42 -1.56 2.04 6.66
C LEU A 42 -0.29 2.49 5.94
N ALA A 43 -0.09 3.81 5.78
CA ALA A 43 1.12 4.33 5.17
C ALA A 43 2.37 3.93 5.98
N VAL A 44 2.32 4.05 7.32
CA VAL A 44 3.39 3.59 8.22
C VAL A 44 3.68 2.11 8.00
N MET A 45 2.64 1.27 7.99
CA MET A 45 2.77 -0.17 7.81
C MET A 45 3.41 -0.55 6.46
N VAL A 46 3.07 0.16 5.38
CA VAL A 46 3.66 -0.06 4.05
C VAL A 46 5.15 0.28 4.07
N THR A 47 5.54 1.42 4.66
CA THR A 47 6.95 1.81 4.79
C THR A 47 7.74 0.75 5.56
N LEU A 48 7.19 0.25 6.67
CA LEU A 48 7.82 -0.82 7.44
C LEU A 48 7.93 -2.13 6.65
N ALA A 49 6.90 -2.50 5.89
CA ALA A 49 6.95 -3.71 5.07
C ALA A 49 8.03 -3.62 3.98
N GLN A 50 8.19 -2.46 3.34
CA GLN A 50 9.22 -2.23 2.33
C GLN A 50 10.62 -2.34 2.94
N ALA A 51 10.85 -1.65 4.06
CA ALA A 51 12.12 -1.73 4.77
C ALA A 51 12.45 -3.15 5.26
N GLY A 52 11.46 -3.87 5.76
CA GLY A 52 11.62 -5.26 6.21
C GLY A 52 12.01 -6.16 5.04
N THR A 53 11.35 -6.00 3.89
CA THR A 53 11.68 -6.74 2.67
C THR A 53 13.12 -6.48 2.22
N LEU A 54 13.55 -5.21 2.20
CA LEU A 54 14.92 -4.85 1.84
C LEU A 54 15.94 -5.43 2.85
N ALA A 55 15.62 -5.41 4.14
CA ALA A 55 16.45 -6.01 5.19
C ALA A 55 16.61 -7.53 5.00
N GLU A 56 15.53 -8.23 4.66
CA GLU A 56 15.56 -9.68 4.41
C GLU A 56 16.41 -10.04 3.20
N LEU A 57 16.35 -9.22 2.13
CA LEU A 57 17.15 -9.36 0.92
C LEU A 57 18.61 -8.89 1.07
N GLY A 58 18.99 -8.38 2.25
CA GLY A 58 20.32 -7.81 2.50
C GLY A 58 20.62 -6.58 1.63
N GLN A 59 19.57 -5.90 1.14
CA GLN A 59 19.68 -4.69 0.34
C GLN A 59 19.84 -3.46 1.24
N PRO A 60 20.49 -2.38 0.75
CA PRO A 60 20.51 -1.12 1.45
C PRO A 60 19.08 -0.57 1.59
N ILE A 61 18.74 -0.15 2.81
CA ILE A 61 17.41 0.37 3.15
C ILE A 61 17.38 1.89 3.04
N GLY A 62 18.55 2.55 3.17
CA GLY A 62 18.68 4.00 3.20
C GLY A 62 18.15 4.61 4.50
N ASP A 63 18.46 5.89 4.72
CA ASP A 63 17.80 6.65 5.78
C ASP A 63 16.45 7.15 5.26
N THR A 64 15.39 6.94 6.03
CA THR A 64 14.03 7.35 5.68
C THR A 64 13.42 8.13 6.84
N THR A 65 12.98 9.36 6.59
CA THR A 65 12.17 10.14 7.52
C THR A 65 10.76 10.30 6.96
N MET A 66 9.78 9.86 7.73
CA MET A 66 8.37 9.95 7.41
C MET A 66 7.71 10.96 8.37
N THR A 67 7.09 12.00 7.83
CA THR A 67 6.40 13.02 8.62
C THR A 67 4.92 13.02 8.25
N ILE A 68 4.09 12.67 9.24
CA ILE A 68 2.64 12.64 9.12
C ILE A 68 2.07 13.82 9.88
N THR A 69 1.19 14.58 9.23
CA THR A 69 0.40 15.64 9.89
C THR A 69 -1.07 15.28 9.78
N THR A 70 -1.72 15.05 10.92
CA THR A 70 -3.16 14.78 10.99
C THR A 70 -3.96 16.08 11.07
N ARG A 71 -5.16 16.07 10.51
CA ARG A 71 -6.11 17.19 10.50
C ARG A 71 -7.52 16.63 10.68
N ALA A 72 -8.48 17.47 11.09
CA ALA A 72 -9.86 17.06 11.29
C ALA A 72 -10.49 16.35 10.07
N ASN A 73 -10.09 16.74 8.86
CA ASN A 73 -10.65 16.23 7.60
C ASN A 73 -9.65 15.40 6.77
N GLY A 74 -8.54 14.93 7.36
CA GLY A 74 -7.56 14.13 6.61
C GLY A 74 -6.16 14.16 7.21
N TRP A 75 -5.18 13.78 6.41
CA TRP A 75 -3.77 13.76 6.80
C TRP A 75 -2.90 14.04 5.60
N THR A 76 -1.69 14.52 5.85
CA THR A 76 -0.63 14.67 4.85
C THR A 76 0.56 13.83 5.24
N LEU A 77 1.34 13.44 4.23
CA LEU A 77 2.54 12.65 4.37
C LEU A 77 3.66 13.28 3.58
N ASP A 78 4.78 13.49 4.26
CA ASP A 78 6.05 13.88 3.68
C ASP A 78 7.08 12.76 3.93
N VAL A 79 7.86 12.41 2.92
CA VAL A 79 8.85 11.34 3.00
C VAL A 79 10.17 11.84 2.42
N GLU A 80 11.18 11.87 3.28
CA GLU A 80 12.56 12.20 2.92
C GLU A 80 13.38 10.89 2.91
N GLN A 81 14.07 10.63 1.82
CA GLN A 81 14.95 9.47 1.67
C GLN A 81 16.34 9.94 1.21
N ASP A 82 17.37 9.59 1.96
CA ASP A 82 18.75 9.93 1.61
C ASP A 82 19.28 8.94 0.55
N GLY A 83 19.21 9.35 -0.71
CA GLY A 83 20.19 9.03 -1.75
C GLY A 83 20.29 7.60 -2.30
N SER A 84 19.46 6.65 -1.89
CA SER A 84 19.18 5.49 -2.74
C SER A 84 17.81 5.71 -3.34
N GLU A 85 17.75 6.08 -4.63
CA GLU A 85 16.49 5.99 -5.37
C GLU A 85 15.87 4.63 -5.04
N PRO A 86 14.68 4.58 -4.42
CA PRO A 86 14.04 3.30 -4.25
C PRO A 86 13.76 2.85 -5.68
N SER A 87 14.45 1.80 -6.13
CA SER A 87 14.18 1.15 -7.41
C SER A 87 12.85 0.41 -7.29
N VAL A 88 11.77 1.14 -7.03
CA VAL A 88 10.41 0.70 -7.24
C VAL A 88 10.24 0.82 -8.74
N ALA A 89 10.57 -0.25 -9.46
CA ALA A 89 10.12 -0.39 -10.82
C ALA A 89 8.62 -0.05 -10.84
N PRO A 90 8.15 0.84 -11.74
CA PRO A 90 6.75 1.19 -11.79
C PRO A 90 5.94 -0.10 -11.94
N VAL A 91 5.08 -0.39 -10.95
CA VAL A 91 4.05 -1.39 -11.11
C VAL A 91 3.16 -0.89 -12.25
N LYS A 92 3.35 -1.47 -13.44
CA LYS A 92 2.35 -1.40 -14.50
C LYS A 92 1.13 -2.13 -13.96
N VAL A 93 0.15 -1.36 -13.48
CA VAL A 93 -1.20 -1.86 -13.24
C VAL A 93 -1.67 -2.41 -14.59
N ALA A 94 -1.82 -3.73 -14.69
CA ALA A 94 -2.42 -4.32 -15.87
C ALA A 94 -3.84 -3.73 -16.02
N PRO A 95 -4.24 -3.27 -17.22
CA PRO A 95 -5.60 -2.82 -17.42
C PRO A 95 -6.55 -3.95 -17.03
N ALA A 96 -7.67 -3.58 -16.40
CA ALA A 96 -8.70 -4.54 -16.00
C ALA A 96 -9.03 -5.47 -17.19
N PRO A 97 -9.17 -6.79 -16.97
CA PRO A 97 -9.55 -7.69 -18.04
C PRO A 97 -10.84 -7.18 -18.67
N LYS A 98 -10.83 -6.98 -19.99
CA LYS A 98 -12.04 -6.60 -20.74
C LYS A 98 -13.11 -7.65 -20.43
N ALA A 99 -14.27 -7.18 -19.98
CA ALA A 99 -15.44 -8.03 -19.82
C ALA A 99 -15.68 -8.79 -21.15
N PRO A 100 -16.02 -10.08 -21.11
CA PRO A 100 -16.41 -10.80 -22.31
C PRO A 100 -17.57 -10.07 -22.99
N PRO A 101 -17.63 -10.04 -24.33
CA PRO A 101 -18.68 -9.35 -25.05
C PRO A 101 -20.03 -9.89 -24.59
N ALA A 102 -20.97 -8.98 -24.28
CA ALA A 102 -22.36 -9.32 -24.02
C ALA A 102 -22.87 -10.09 -25.23
N HIS A 103 -23.26 -11.35 -25.01
CA HIS A 103 -23.94 -12.15 -26.00
C HIS A 103 -25.22 -11.38 -26.36
N ALA A 104 -25.32 -10.90 -27.60
CA ALA A 104 -26.55 -10.29 -28.09
C ALA A 104 -27.66 -11.34 -27.94
N GLU A 105 -28.68 -10.99 -27.15
CA GLU A 105 -29.95 -11.68 -27.13
C GLU A 105 -30.50 -11.68 -28.56
N ALA A 106 -30.46 -12.84 -29.20
CA ALA A 106 -31.17 -13.05 -30.45
C ALA A 106 -32.66 -13.01 -30.13
N GLU A 107 -33.35 -12.09 -30.80
CA GLU A 107 -34.80 -11.92 -30.79
C GLU A 107 -35.51 -13.27 -31.06
N PRO A 108 -36.58 -13.62 -30.33
CA PRO A 108 -37.31 -14.85 -30.60
C PRO A 108 -38.15 -14.71 -31.89
N ASP A 109 -37.73 -15.46 -32.91
CA ASP A 109 -38.48 -15.73 -34.14
C ASP A 109 -39.86 -16.31 -33.78
N THR A 110 -40.90 -15.54 -34.11
CA THR A 110 -42.29 -15.92 -33.87
C THR A 110 -42.73 -16.87 -34.98
N ALA A 111 -42.48 -18.16 -34.82
CA ALA A 111 -43.06 -19.18 -35.69
C ALA A 111 -44.56 -19.36 -35.35
N HIS A 112 -45.39 -18.68 -36.14
CA HIS A 112 -46.84 -18.83 -36.21
C HIS A 112 -47.18 -20.29 -36.60
N ALA A 113 -47.76 -21.04 -35.68
CA ALA A 113 -48.43 -22.30 -35.98
C ALA A 113 -49.86 -21.99 -36.43
N GLU A 114 -50.15 -22.12 -37.72
CA GLU A 114 -51.52 -22.19 -38.23
C GLU A 114 -51.73 -23.37 -39.19
N ALA A 115 -53.00 -23.77 -39.24
CA ALA A 115 -53.49 -25.11 -39.50
C ALA A 115 -53.51 -25.56 -40.98
N ARG A 116 -53.52 -26.90 -41.10
CA ARG A 116 -54.10 -27.81 -42.12
C ARG A 116 -55.02 -27.20 -43.20
N PRO A 117 -55.09 -27.83 -44.38
CA PRO A 117 -56.03 -28.95 -44.56
C PRO A 117 -55.35 -30.34 -44.72
#